data_AF-A0A968LDF4-F1
#
_entry.id   AF-A0A968LDF4-F1
#
_cell.length_a   1.000
_cell.length_b   1.000
_cell.length_c   1.000
_cell.angle_alpha   90.00
_cell.angle_beta   90.00
_cell.angle_gamma   90.00
#
_symmetry.space_group_name_H-M   'P 1'
#
loop_
_entity.id
_entity.type
_entity.pdbx_description
1 polymer ?
#
loop_
_entity_poly.entity_id
_entity_poly.type
_entity_poly.pdbx_seq_one_letter_code
_entity_poly.pdbx_strand_id
1 'polypeptide(L)' 'MPQRTKNPNAMPVELNRTSLFLGLLLIFVLGILFSSYFFN' A
#
# COMPACT_ATOMS: atom_id res chain seq x y z
N MET A 1 -11.03 33.13 -9.18
CA MET A 1 -10.39 31.85 -8.81
C MET A 1 -11.39 30.74 -9.13
N PRO A 2 -11.04 29.67 -9.87
CA PRO A 2 -11.99 28.60 -10.15
C PRO A 2 -12.37 27.88 -8.85
N GLN A 3 -13.67 27.77 -8.59
CA GLN A 3 -14.22 27.03 -7.44
C GLN A 3 -13.91 25.54 -7.65
N ARG A 4 -12.99 24.96 -6.87
CA ARG A 4 -12.74 23.51 -6.90
C ARG A 4 -13.92 22.78 -6.25
N THR A 5 -14.82 22.24 -7.06
CA THR A 5 -15.87 21.32 -6.60
C THR A 5 -15.24 20.03 -6.07
N LYS A 6 -15.67 19.56 -4.90
CA LYS A 6 -15.25 18.26 -4.37
C LYS A 6 -15.78 17.15 -5.28
N ASN A 7 -14.95 16.15 -5.55
CA ASN A 7 -15.35 14.99 -6.36
C ASN A 7 -16.47 14.21 -5.62
N PRO A 8 -17.66 14.04 -6.21
CA PRO A 8 -18.76 13.30 -5.58
C PRO A 8 -18.48 11.80 -5.43
N ASN A 9 -17.47 11.27 -6.13
CA ASN A 9 -17.11 9.84 -6.11
C ASN A 9 -16.00 9.51 -5.10
N ALA A 10 -15.66 10.43 -4.19
CA ALA A 10 -14.65 10.16 -3.16
C ALA A 10 -15.21 9.16 -2.13
N MET A 11 -14.48 8.06 -1.91
CA MET A 11 -14.84 7.03 -0.94
C MET A 11 -13.74 6.86 0.12
N PRO A 12 -14.10 6.54 1.37
CA PRO A 12 -13.11 6.22 2.39
C PRO A 12 -12.41 4.88 2.08
N VAL A 13 -11.16 4.76 2.48
CA VAL A 13 -10.38 3.52 2.37
C VAL A 13 -10.17 2.96 3.77
N GLU A 14 -10.35 1.65 3.92
CA GLU A 14 -10.16 0.96 5.19
C GLU A 14 -8.93 0.05 5.12
N LEU A 15 -8.09 0.12 6.15
CA LEU A 15 -7.00 -0.83 6.36
C LEU A 15 -6.98 -1.23 7.84
N ASN A 16 -7.39 -2.47 8.11
CA ASN A 16 -7.40 -2.99 9.48
C ASN A 16 -6.00 -3.48 9.89
N ARG A 17 -5.78 -3.64 11.20
CA ARG A 17 -4.50 -4.08 11.78
C ARG A 17 -4.01 -5.42 11.22
N THR A 18 -4.90 -6.38 11.02
CA THR A 18 -4.55 -7.69 10.48
C THR A 18 -4.03 -7.57 9.05
N SER A 19 -4.75 -6.84 8.19
CA SER A 19 -4.34 -6.57 6.81
C SER A 19 -3.02 -5.80 6.74
N LEU A 20 -2.77 -4.87 7.68
CA LEU A 20 -1.48 -4.19 7.80
C LEU A 20 -0.35 -5.17 8.09
N PHE A 21 -0.50 -6.06 9.07
CA PHE A 21 0.53 -7.05 9.39
C PHE A 21 0.77 -8.06 8.24
N LEU A 22 -0.30 -8.50 7.57
CA LEU A 22 -0.18 -9.37 6.39
C LEU A 22 0.56 -8.65 5.24
N GLY A 23 0.28 -7.36 5.03
CA GLY A 23 0.98 -6.55 4.04
C GLY A 23 2.47 -6.39 4.36
N LEU A 24 2.82 -6.08 5.61
CA LEU A 24 4.22 -5.97 6.04
C LEU A 24 4.97 -7.30 5.90
N LEU A 25 4.34 -8.40 6.32
CA LEU A 25 4.88 -9.74 6.15
C LEU A 25 5.18 -10.05 4.68
N LEU A 26 4.22 -9.77 3.79
CA LEU A 26 4.40 -9.96 2.35
C LEU A 26 5.59 -9.16 1.83
N ILE A 27 5.69 -7.87 2.15
CA ILE A 27 6.81 -7.02 1.68
C ILE A 27 8.15 -7.52 2.21
N PHE A 28 8.26 -7.92 3.48
CA PHE A 28 9.52 -8.45 4.01
C PHE A 28 9.91 -9.80 3.39
N VAL A 29 8.96 -10.71 3.19
CA VAL A 29 9.22 -11.99 2.52
C VAL A 29 9.67 -11.77 1.08
N LEU A 30 8.98 -10.91 0.32
CA LEU A 30 9.38 -10.58 -1.04
C LEU A 30 10.74 -9.86 -1.07
N GLY A 31 10.98 -8.94 -0.14
CA GLY A 31 12.26 -8.25 -0.02
C GLY A 31 13.41 -9.22 0.21
N ILE A 32 13.26 -10.18 1.12
CA ILE A 32 14.26 -11.23 1.36
C ILE A 32 14.40 -12.13 0.13
N LEU A 33 13.29 -12.62 -0.44
CA LEU A 33 13.30 -13.50 -1.60
C LEU A 33 14.00 -12.85 -2.81
N PHE A 34 13.68 -11.59 -3.10
CA PHE A 34 14.24 -10.85 -4.23
C PHE A 34 15.60 -10.21 -3.94
N SER A 35 15.99 -10.08 -2.68
CA SER A 35 17.29 -9.47 -2.32
C SER A 35 18.46 -10.14 -3.02
N SER A 36 18.43 -11.48 -3.14
CA SER A 36 19.49 -12.22 -3.81
C SER A 36 19.61 -11.79 -5.27
N TYR A 37 18.50 -11.71 -6.01
CA TYR A 37 18.48 -11.25 -7.40
C TYR A 37 18.83 -9.76 -7.58
N PHE A 38 18.62 -8.93 -6.55
CA PHE A 38 19.04 -7.52 -6.59
C PHE A 38 20.54 -7.35 -6.34
N PHE A 39 21.18 -8.25 -5.59
CA PHE A 39 22.61 -8.20 -5.30
C PHE A 39 23.45 -9.13 -6.21
N ASN A 40 22.88 -10.22 -6.77
CA ASN A 40 23.35 -11.06 -7.88
C ASN A 40 22.34 -12.15 -8.28
#